data_AF-A0A7W1LE70-F1
#
_entry.id   AF-A0A7W1LE70-F1
#
_cell.length_a   1.000
_cell.length_b   1.000
_cell.length_c   1.000
_cell.angle_alpha   90.00
_cell.angle_beta   90.00
_cell.angle_gamma   90.00
#
_symmetry.space_group_name_H-M   'P 1'
#
loop_
_entity.id
_entity.type
_entity.pdbx_description
1 polymer ?
#
loop_
_entity_poly.entity_id
_entity_poly.type
_entity_poly.pdbx_seq_one_letter_code
_entity_poly.pdbx_strand_id
1 'polypeptide(L)'
;MKRFLIGALVAVAVGAGVGAPAATAGTECEGLPECIRVIGPWVSVPAGPVPTYFRVQCPGRGQTVGGLDADLPRGGGVDVSFLGALGGPVGPGVTTGREIVFVAFATLPRAVTFRPLLGCIPAAGGGGRSRTAYEPTRTLSAVTRPAAVGPVLTRRVKTVRLREGARQSVSYACRSSERLLAFSTAIAFRTRTAPSAARLASIRASGRRVGGRVVVTVRGRPPAGTRVELQILAVCVR
;
A
#
# COMPACT_ATOMS: atom_id res chain seq x y z
N MET A 1 50.80 -60.65 7.52
CA MET A 1 50.93 -60.40 6.05
C MET A 1 49.54 -60.07 5.50
N LYS A 2 49.43 -59.06 4.60
CA LYS A 2 48.21 -58.45 4.00
C LYS A 2 47.39 -57.60 4.98
N ARG A 3 47.32 -56.25 5.01
CA ARG A 3 47.28 -55.14 4.01
C ARG A 3 46.10 -55.21 3.03
N PHE A 4 45.45 -54.04 2.85
CA PHE A 4 44.28 -53.65 2.02
C PHE A 4 42.94 -53.69 2.81
N LEU A 5 42.01 -52.73 2.80
CA LEU A 5 41.74 -51.50 2.04
C LEU A 5 40.63 -50.70 2.78
N ILE A 6 40.87 -49.40 3.02
CA ILE A 6 40.04 -48.25 2.62
C ILE A 6 38.51 -48.38 2.65
N GLY A 7 37.86 -47.48 3.40
CA GLY A 7 36.44 -47.16 3.26
C GLY A 7 36.06 -45.90 4.04
N ALA A 8 36.32 -44.73 3.44
CA ALA A 8 35.95 -43.43 3.99
C ALA A 8 34.41 -43.29 4.03
N LEU A 9 33.85 -43.20 5.23
CA LEU A 9 32.43 -43.02 5.47
C LEU A 9 32.15 -41.51 5.62
N VAL A 10 32.02 -40.83 4.48
CA VAL A 10 31.52 -39.45 4.45
C VAL A 10 29.99 -39.51 4.50
N ALA A 11 29.44 -39.28 5.70
CA ALA A 11 28.01 -39.12 5.89
C ALA A 11 27.56 -37.78 5.29
N VAL A 12 26.99 -37.83 4.08
CA VAL A 12 26.28 -36.70 3.49
C VAL A 12 24.90 -36.62 4.14
N ALA A 13 24.75 -35.73 5.11
CA ALA A 13 23.44 -35.34 5.62
C ALA A 13 22.74 -34.48 4.54
N VAL A 14 21.97 -35.13 3.67
CA VAL A 14 21.02 -34.43 2.79
C VAL A 14 19.83 -34.00 3.65
N GLY A 15 19.97 -32.83 4.28
CA GLY A 15 18.83 -32.15 4.87
C GLY A 15 17.86 -31.78 3.75
N ALA A 16 16.74 -32.51 3.67
CA ALA A 16 15.59 -32.13 2.87
C ALA A 16 15.00 -30.82 3.45
N GLY A 17 15.58 -29.70 3.04
CA GLY A 17 15.01 -28.38 3.29
C GLY A 17 13.70 -28.30 2.54
N VAL A 18 12.59 -28.40 3.28
CA VAL A 18 11.26 -28.04 2.79
C VAL A 18 11.35 -26.57 2.42
N GLY A 19 11.58 -26.28 1.14
CA GLY A 19 11.58 -24.91 0.63
C GLY A 19 10.23 -24.30 0.95
N ALA A 20 10.22 -23.20 1.69
CA ALA A 20 9.01 -22.42 1.90
C ALA A 20 8.35 -22.18 0.53
N PRO A 21 7.04 -22.40 0.38
CA PRO A 21 6.37 -22.15 -0.89
C PRO A 21 6.67 -20.71 -1.32
N ALA A 22 7.03 -20.53 -2.58
CA ALA A 22 7.27 -19.21 -3.13
C ALA A 22 6.05 -18.33 -2.84
N ALA A 23 6.26 -17.20 -2.16
CA ALA A 23 5.22 -16.23 -1.91
C ALA A 23 4.57 -15.86 -3.26
N THR A 24 3.30 -16.21 -3.41
CA THR A 24 2.53 -15.93 -4.63
C THR A 24 1.90 -14.56 -4.47
N ALA A 25 2.24 -13.61 -5.34
CA ALA A 25 1.57 -12.31 -5.38
C ALA A 25 0.17 -12.45 -5.99
N GLY A 26 -0.76 -11.62 -5.55
CA GLY A 26 -2.16 -11.65 -5.95
C GLY A 26 -3.01 -12.58 -5.11
N THR A 27 -2.77 -12.65 -3.81
CA THR A 27 -3.53 -13.47 -2.84
C THR A 27 -4.47 -12.64 -1.98
N GLU A 28 -4.69 -11.37 -2.31
CA GLU A 28 -5.49 -10.44 -1.49
C GLU A 28 -6.98 -10.82 -1.33
N CYS A 29 -7.46 -11.78 -2.11
CA CYS A 29 -8.80 -12.36 -2.00
C CYS A 29 -8.79 -13.87 -1.72
N GLU A 30 -7.63 -14.47 -1.47
CA GLU A 30 -7.55 -15.91 -1.18
C GLU A 30 -8.29 -16.23 0.12
N GLY A 31 -9.18 -17.22 0.09
CA GLY A 31 -10.02 -17.58 1.24
C GLY A 31 -11.20 -16.65 1.54
N LEU A 32 -11.48 -15.66 0.67
CA LEU A 32 -12.58 -14.70 0.85
C LEU A 32 -13.57 -14.76 -0.33
N PRO A 33 -14.65 -15.57 -0.24
CA PRO A 33 -15.56 -15.82 -1.37
C PRO A 33 -16.25 -14.57 -1.93
N GLU A 34 -16.51 -13.58 -1.08
CA GLU A 34 -17.17 -12.30 -1.46
C GLU A 34 -16.17 -11.19 -1.78
N CYS A 35 -14.89 -11.52 -1.90
CA CYS A 35 -13.83 -10.54 -2.14
C CYS A 35 -13.76 -10.11 -3.59
N ILE A 36 -13.78 -8.79 -3.78
CA ILE A 36 -13.58 -8.14 -5.07
C ILE A 36 -12.13 -7.68 -5.13
N ARG A 37 -11.37 -8.26 -6.08
CA ARG A 37 -10.00 -7.85 -6.39
C ARG A 37 -9.98 -6.47 -7.02
N VAL A 38 -9.26 -5.54 -6.39
CA VAL A 38 -9.02 -4.19 -6.89
C VAL A 38 -7.53 -4.05 -7.21
N ILE A 39 -7.22 -4.03 -8.51
CA ILE A 39 -5.86 -3.86 -9.02
C ILE A 39 -5.57 -2.36 -9.16
N GLY A 40 -4.59 -1.88 -8.39
CA GLY A 40 -4.12 -0.50 -8.47
C GLY A 40 -3.23 -0.21 -9.69
N PRO A 41 -2.85 1.07 -9.89
CA PRO A 41 -1.84 1.44 -10.88
C PRO A 41 -0.43 1.03 -10.42
N TRP A 42 0.52 0.93 -11.34
CA TRP A 42 1.94 0.81 -11.00
C TRP A 42 2.46 2.12 -10.43
N VAL A 43 2.84 2.14 -9.16
CA VAL A 43 3.32 3.32 -8.43
C VAL A 43 4.83 3.42 -8.59
N SER A 44 5.33 4.60 -8.96
CA SER A 44 6.76 4.89 -9.02
C SER A 44 7.31 5.17 -7.62
N VAL A 45 8.39 4.51 -7.26
CA VAL A 45 9.13 4.71 -6.02
C VAL A 45 10.52 5.24 -6.39
N PRO A 46 10.82 6.52 -6.13
CA PRO A 46 12.15 7.07 -6.39
C PRO A 46 13.22 6.34 -5.58
N ALA A 47 14.47 6.37 -6.08
CA ALA A 47 15.60 5.94 -5.29
C ALA A 47 15.81 6.85 -4.07
N GLY A 48 16.35 6.29 -2.99
CA GLY A 48 16.73 7.03 -1.78
C GLY A 48 15.85 6.72 -0.57
N PRO A 49 16.09 7.44 0.55
CA PRO A 49 15.52 7.09 1.86
C PRO A 49 14.08 7.59 2.06
N VAL A 50 13.51 8.31 1.10
CA VAL A 50 12.20 8.94 1.26
C VAL A 50 11.09 7.95 0.87
N PRO A 51 10.21 7.55 1.79
CA PRO A 51 9.12 6.65 1.48
C PRO A 51 8.09 7.31 0.56
N THR A 52 7.58 6.52 -0.38
CA THR A 52 6.47 6.85 -1.25
C THR A 52 5.18 6.37 -0.61
N TYR A 53 4.23 7.30 -0.40
CA TYR A 53 2.91 6.98 0.13
C TYR A 53 1.88 6.97 -0.99
N PHE A 54 1.12 5.89 -1.11
CA PHE A 54 0.06 5.78 -2.11
C PHE A 54 -1.21 5.17 -1.51
N ARG A 55 -2.29 5.94 -1.53
CA ARG A 55 -3.60 5.50 -1.06
C ARG A 55 -4.36 4.83 -2.18
N VAL A 56 -4.97 3.69 -1.86
CA VAL A 56 -5.98 3.03 -2.69
C VAL A 56 -7.25 2.85 -1.86
N GLN A 57 -8.39 2.84 -2.54
CA GLN A 57 -9.71 2.76 -1.92
C GLN A 57 -10.57 1.72 -2.65
N CYS A 58 -11.36 0.98 -1.88
CA CYS A 58 -12.43 0.14 -2.41
C CYS A 58 -13.48 0.98 -3.16
N PRO A 59 -13.95 0.53 -4.33
CA PRO A 59 -14.88 1.29 -5.16
C PRO A 59 -16.30 1.36 -4.56
N GLY A 60 -16.72 0.33 -3.83
CA GLY A 60 -18.06 0.25 -3.24
C GLY A 60 -18.20 1.09 -1.97
N ARG A 61 -19.33 1.80 -1.83
CA ARG A 61 -19.58 2.70 -0.68
C ARG A 61 -19.70 1.98 0.67
N GLY A 62 -20.10 0.71 0.66
CA GLY A 62 -20.21 -0.16 1.84
C GLY A 62 -19.18 -1.28 1.88
N GLN A 63 -18.04 -1.12 1.19
CA GLN A 63 -16.95 -2.08 1.22
C GLN A 63 -15.88 -1.68 2.22
N THR A 64 -15.22 -2.66 2.81
CA THR A 64 -13.99 -2.51 3.60
C THR A 64 -12.85 -3.28 2.94
N VAL A 65 -11.62 -2.90 3.28
CA VAL A 65 -10.44 -3.65 2.83
C VAL A 65 -10.32 -4.91 3.71
N GLY A 66 -10.49 -6.07 3.09
CA GLY A 66 -10.42 -7.40 3.71
C GLY A 66 -9.15 -8.18 3.38
N GLY A 67 -8.34 -7.69 2.42
CA GLY A 67 -7.03 -8.25 2.11
C GLY A 67 -6.12 -7.26 1.40
N LEU A 68 -4.81 -7.46 1.52
CA LEU A 68 -3.77 -6.56 1.05
C LEU A 68 -2.64 -7.37 0.43
N ASP A 69 -2.21 -6.97 -0.76
CA ASP A 69 -1.04 -7.53 -1.42
C ASP A 69 -0.42 -6.49 -2.36
N ALA A 70 0.72 -6.79 -2.96
CA ALA A 70 1.33 -5.96 -3.98
C ALA A 70 2.10 -6.80 -5.01
N ASP A 71 1.93 -6.50 -6.29
CA ASP A 71 2.84 -7.05 -7.30
C ASP A 71 4.13 -6.26 -7.31
N LEU A 72 5.25 -7.00 -7.31
CA LEU A 72 6.59 -6.45 -7.45
C LEU A 72 7.17 -6.83 -8.82
N PRO A 73 7.97 -5.96 -9.46
CA PRO A 73 8.66 -6.31 -10.69
C PRO A 73 9.68 -7.42 -10.46
N ARG A 74 9.95 -8.21 -11.51
CA ARG A 74 11.01 -9.22 -11.49
C ARG A 74 12.36 -8.56 -11.16
N GLY A 75 13.06 -9.11 -10.17
CA GLY A 75 14.31 -8.54 -9.63
C GLY A 75 14.13 -7.68 -8.37
N GLY A 76 12.91 -7.50 -7.87
CA GLY A 76 12.64 -6.88 -6.58
C GLY A 76 13.15 -5.43 -6.48
N GLY A 77 13.64 -5.07 -5.29
CA GLY A 77 14.25 -3.76 -5.05
C GLY A 77 13.31 -2.72 -4.45
N VAL A 78 12.14 -3.15 -3.98
CA VAL A 78 11.16 -2.33 -3.27
C VAL A 78 10.71 -3.09 -2.03
N ASP A 79 10.64 -2.39 -0.91
CA ASP A 79 9.94 -2.86 0.28
C ASP A 79 8.62 -2.11 0.41
N VAL A 80 7.56 -2.82 0.79
CA VAL A 80 6.18 -2.32 0.82
C VAL A 80 5.53 -2.71 2.15
N SER A 81 5.03 -1.70 2.84
CA SER A 81 4.21 -1.83 4.04
C SER A 81 2.91 -1.05 3.88
N PHE A 82 2.01 -1.14 4.87
CA PHE A 82 0.66 -0.60 4.77
C PHE A 82 0.27 0.13 6.06
N LEU A 83 -0.40 1.27 5.92
CA LEU A 83 -1.03 1.99 7.02
C LEU A 83 -2.54 1.85 6.87
N GLY A 84 -3.14 1.09 7.78
CA GLY A 84 -4.58 0.87 7.86
C GLY A 84 -5.12 1.10 9.26
N ALA A 85 -6.39 1.49 9.34
CA ALA A 85 -7.13 1.39 10.59
C ALA A 85 -7.49 -0.08 10.80
N LEU A 86 -6.82 -0.74 11.73
CA LEU A 86 -7.21 -2.04 12.27
C LEU A 86 -8.14 -1.73 13.45
N GLY A 87 -9.44 -1.89 13.29
CA GLY A 87 -10.37 -1.78 14.42
C GLY A 87 -10.79 -3.17 14.88
N GLY A 88 -10.64 -3.48 16.17
CA GLY A 88 -11.20 -4.72 16.72
C GLY A 88 -12.74 -4.67 16.76
N PRO A 89 -13.46 -5.81 16.73
CA PRO A 89 -13.02 -7.19 16.59
C PRO A 89 -13.26 -7.70 15.15
N VAL A 90 -12.23 -7.71 14.32
CA VAL A 90 -12.22 -8.41 13.04
C VAL A 90 -10.96 -9.26 12.98
N GLY A 91 -11.01 -10.40 12.29
CA GLY A 91 -9.89 -11.35 12.21
C GLY A 91 -8.61 -10.71 11.64
N PRO A 92 -7.45 -11.35 11.83
CA PRO A 92 -6.18 -10.87 11.26
C PRO A 92 -6.33 -10.55 9.76
N GLY A 93 -5.82 -9.40 9.32
CA GLY A 93 -5.86 -8.99 7.90
C GLY A 93 -7.07 -8.15 7.45
N VAL A 94 -8.09 -7.98 8.31
CA VAL A 94 -9.28 -7.17 8.00
C VAL A 94 -9.13 -5.76 8.59
N THR A 95 -9.32 -4.73 7.74
CA THR A 95 -9.34 -3.34 8.19
C THR A 95 -10.76 -2.89 8.51
N THR A 96 -10.93 -1.84 9.31
CA THR A 96 -12.24 -1.18 9.52
C THR A 96 -12.51 -0.04 8.53
N GLY A 97 -11.59 0.16 7.57
CA GLY A 97 -11.65 1.22 6.58
C GLY A 97 -11.92 0.70 5.17
N ARG A 98 -12.38 1.60 4.31
CA ARG A 98 -12.49 1.37 2.86
C ARG A 98 -11.24 1.78 2.08
N GLU A 99 -10.25 2.33 2.76
CA GLU A 99 -9.01 2.83 2.17
C GLU A 99 -7.80 2.43 3.00
N ILE A 100 -6.68 2.25 2.32
CA ILE A 100 -5.38 1.90 2.88
C ILE A 100 -4.32 2.78 2.23
N VAL A 101 -3.25 3.10 2.97
CA VAL A 101 -2.07 3.76 2.41
C VAL A 101 -0.93 2.76 2.33
N PHE A 102 -0.47 2.46 1.12
CA PHE A 102 0.77 1.73 0.90
C PHE A 102 1.95 2.67 1.13
N VAL A 103 2.99 2.16 1.77
CA VAL A 103 4.23 2.85 2.05
C VAL A 103 5.35 2.03 1.44
N ALA A 104 6.05 2.59 0.47
CA ALA A 104 7.10 1.88 -0.24
C ALA A 104 8.41 2.66 -0.26
N PHE A 105 9.53 1.96 -0.15
CA PHE A 105 10.86 2.53 -0.35
C PHE A 105 11.68 1.66 -1.28
N ALA A 106 12.54 2.30 -2.06
CA ALA A 106 13.48 1.59 -2.93
C ALA A 106 14.62 1.04 -2.08
N THR A 107 14.91 -0.25 -2.20
CA THR A 107 16.07 -0.90 -1.56
C THR A 107 17.29 -0.94 -2.49
N LEU A 108 17.13 -0.44 -3.73
CA LEU A 108 18.19 -0.31 -4.73
C LEU A 108 18.48 1.16 -5.04
N PRO A 109 19.68 1.50 -5.55
CA PRO A 109 20.05 2.87 -5.93
C PRO A 109 19.43 3.31 -7.27
N ARG A 110 18.20 2.86 -7.57
CA ARG A 110 17.45 3.20 -8.77
C ARG A 110 15.96 3.26 -8.46
N ALA A 111 15.21 4.02 -9.28
CA ALA A 111 13.76 4.04 -9.16
C ALA A 111 13.19 2.65 -9.46
N VAL A 112 12.20 2.27 -8.66
CA VAL A 112 11.49 0.99 -8.74
C VAL A 112 9.98 1.26 -8.78
N THR A 113 9.20 0.19 -8.87
CA THR A 113 7.75 0.29 -8.90
C THR A 113 7.11 -0.87 -8.16
N PHE A 114 5.88 -0.70 -7.70
CA PHE A 114 5.03 -1.77 -7.19
C PHE A 114 3.59 -1.52 -7.65
N ARG A 115 2.75 -2.55 -7.65
CA ARG A 115 1.32 -2.42 -7.94
C ARG A 115 0.52 -2.83 -6.72
N PRO A 116 -0.18 -1.89 -6.04
CA PRO A 116 -1.00 -2.24 -4.89
C PRO A 116 -2.22 -3.06 -5.30
N LEU A 117 -2.51 -4.11 -4.53
CA LEU A 117 -3.66 -4.99 -4.69
C LEU A 117 -4.51 -4.95 -3.42
N LEU A 118 -5.82 -4.74 -3.59
CA LEU A 118 -6.76 -4.69 -2.48
C LEU A 118 -7.82 -5.76 -2.68
N GLY A 119 -8.09 -6.51 -1.62
CA GLY A 119 -9.28 -7.32 -1.49
C GLY A 119 -10.37 -6.51 -0.82
N CYS A 120 -11.48 -6.26 -1.53
CA CYS A 120 -12.60 -5.48 -1.02
C CYS A 120 -13.78 -6.40 -0.71
N ILE A 121 -14.24 -6.40 0.55
CA ILE A 121 -15.38 -7.20 1.02
C ILE A 121 -16.53 -6.29 1.47
N PRO A 122 -17.79 -6.76 1.48
CA PRO A 122 -18.88 -6.03 2.11
C PRO A 122 -18.61 -5.79 3.61
N ALA A 123 -18.89 -4.57 4.09
CA ALA A 123 -18.72 -4.22 5.51
C ALA A 123 -19.77 -4.89 6.42
N ALA A 124 -20.88 -5.33 5.84
CA ALA A 124 -21.94 -6.07 6.52
C ALA A 124 -21.96 -7.50 5.97
N GLY A 125 -21.55 -8.48 6.79
CA GLY A 125 -21.76 -9.87 6.48
C GLY A 125 -23.24 -10.16 6.41
N GLY A 126 -23.72 -10.60 5.24
CA GLY A 126 -25.04 -11.19 5.09
C GLY A 126 -25.07 -12.54 5.79
N GLY A 127 -25.34 -12.54 7.08
CA GLY A 127 -25.47 -13.76 7.85
C GLY A 127 -26.04 -13.47 9.22
N GLY A 128 -27.34 -13.73 9.40
CA GLY A 128 -28.02 -13.77 10.69
C GLY A 128 -27.54 -14.93 11.57
N ARG A 129 -26.22 -15.16 11.65
CA ARG A 129 -25.65 -16.02 12.67
C ARG A 129 -25.43 -15.15 13.89
N SER A 130 -26.31 -15.37 14.87
CA SER A 130 -26.21 -14.86 16.22
C SER A 130 -24.75 -14.85 16.64
N ARG A 131 -24.25 -13.68 17.04
CA ARG A 131 -22.99 -13.61 17.76
C ARG A 131 -23.16 -14.53 18.97
N THR A 132 -22.40 -15.61 19.06
CA THR A 132 -21.97 -16.15 20.35
C THR A 132 -20.94 -15.18 20.93
N ALA A 133 -21.33 -13.91 21.07
CA ALA A 133 -20.65 -13.02 21.98
C ALA A 133 -21.03 -13.53 23.36
N TYR A 134 -20.05 -14.06 24.10
CA TYR A 134 -20.16 -14.10 25.54
C TYR A 134 -20.50 -12.67 25.98
N GLU A 135 -21.72 -12.47 26.46
CA GLU A 135 -22.17 -11.20 27.01
C GLU A 135 -21.59 -11.13 28.42
N PRO A 136 -20.54 -10.33 28.69
CA PRO A 136 -20.00 -10.25 30.02
C PRO A 136 -21.09 -9.66 30.94
N THR A 137 -21.57 -10.46 31.88
CA THR A 137 -22.56 -10.08 32.91
C THR A 137 -22.09 -8.95 33.82
N ARG A 138 -20.83 -8.55 33.70
CA ARG A 138 -20.30 -7.30 34.22
C ARG A 138 -19.98 -6.37 33.05
N THR A 139 -20.88 -5.43 32.81
CA THR A 139 -20.57 -4.19 32.11
C THR A 139 -19.49 -3.46 32.90
N LEU A 140 -18.23 -3.71 32.56
CA LEU A 140 -17.22 -2.69 32.77
C LEU A 140 -17.62 -1.53 31.87
N SER A 141 -18.23 -0.52 32.48
CA SER A 141 -18.43 0.79 31.88
C SER A 141 -17.06 1.38 31.54
N ALA A 142 -16.45 0.91 30.46
CA ALA A 142 -15.49 1.70 29.70
C ALA A 142 -16.30 2.76 28.94
N VAL A 143 -16.95 3.66 29.69
CA VAL A 143 -17.35 4.99 29.22
C VAL A 143 -16.07 5.80 29.13
N THR A 144 -15.26 5.38 28.18
CA THR A 144 -14.15 6.10 27.60
C THR A 144 -13.87 5.32 26.34
N ARG A 145 -14.63 5.63 25.28
CA ARG A 145 -13.98 5.80 23.97
C ARG A 145 -12.68 6.52 24.33
N PRO A 146 -11.47 5.99 24.09
CA PRO A 146 -10.29 6.79 24.33
C PRO A 146 -10.54 8.05 23.52
N ALA A 147 -10.89 9.15 24.20
CA ALA A 147 -10.87 10.46 23.60
C ALA A 147 -9.44 10.51 23.15
N ALA A 148 -9.19 10.40 21.84
CA ALA A 148 -7.84 10.27 21.32
C ALA A 148 -7.03 11.36 22.01
N VAL A 149 -6.18 10.97 22.96
CA VAL A 149 -5.46 11.92 23.80
C VAL A 149 -4.33 12.41 22.92
N GLY A 150 -4.67 13.35 22.05
CA GLY A 150 -3.77 13.85 21.04
C GLY A 150 -4.49 14.36 19.78
N PRO A 151 -3.81 15.20 19.01
CA PRO A 151 -4.32 15.70 17.73
C PRO A 151 -4.72 14.55 16.79
N VAL A 152 -5.94 14.60 16.25
CA VAL A 152 -6.42 13.62 15.26
C VAL A 152 -5.75 13.87 13.92
N LEU A 153 -4.69 13.09 13.62
CA LEU A 153 -4.01 13.12 12.33
C LEU A 153 -4.93 12.57 11.23
N THR A 154 -5.36 13.45 10.34
CA THR A 154 -6.20 13.09 9.18
C THR A 154 -5.36 13.10 7.91
N ARG A 155 -5.38 12.00 7.15
CA ARG A 155 -4.76 11.95 5.82
C ARG A 155 -5.77 12.37 4.78
N ARG A 156 -5.41 13.37 3.97
CA ARG A 156 -6.22 13.86 2.86
C ARG A 156 -5.50 13.62 1.56
N VAL A 157 -6.22 13.13 0.57
CA VAL A 157 -5.60 12.73 -0.70
C VAL A 157 -6.33 13.37 -1.87
N LYS A 158 -5.54 13.93 -2.79
CA LYS A 158 -5.99 14.41 -4.09
C LYS A 158 -5.28 13.61 -5.18
N THR A 159 -6.06 13.00 -6.07
CA THR A 159 -5.54 12.32 -7.27
C THR A 159 -5.87 13.18 -8.49
N VAL A 160 -4.88 13.43 -9.34
CA VAL A 160 -5.01 14.21 -10.56
C VAL A 160 -4.47 13.42 -11.73
N ARG A 161 -5.27 13.29 -12.80
CA ARG A 161 -4.78 12.75 -14.07
C ARG A 161 -3.83 13.77 -14.71
N LEU A 162 -2.61 13.33 -15.01
CA LEU A 162 -1.65 14.15 -15.73
C LEU A 162 -2.07 14.27 -17.19
N ARG A 163 -2.07 15.50 -17.69
CA ARG A 163 -2.34 15.81 -19.09
C ARG A 163 -1.08 15.65 -19.93
N GLU A 164 -1.24 15.65 -21.24
CA GLU A 164 -0.10 15.82 -22.13
C GLU A 164 0.43 17.25 -22.02
N GLY A 165 1.75 17.41 -21.91
CA GLY A 165 2.40 18.71 -21.75
C GLY A 165 3.69 18.59 -20.94
N ALA A 166 4.65 19.49 -21.19
CA ALA A 166 5.98 19.40 -20.58
C ALA A 166 6.01 19.78 -19.09
N ARG A 167 5.03 20.57 -18.62
CA ARG A 167 4.98 21.05 -17.23
C ARG A 167 3.55 21.27 -16.76
N GLN A 168 3.24 20.79 -15.55
CA GLN A 168 1.95 20.99 -14.87
C GLN A 168 2.19 21.39 -13.41
N SER A 169 1.33 22.25 -12.87
CA SER A 169 1.36 22.65 -11.46
C SER A 169 0.04 22.28 -10.79
N VAL A 170 0.11 21.56 -9.67
CA VAL A 170 -1.07 21.12 -8.91
C VAL A 170 -0.92 21.56 -7.47
N SER A 171 -1.93 22.25 -6.95
CA SER A 171 -1.99 22.62 -5.54
C SER A 171 -3.01 21.79 -4.76
N TYR A 172 -2.74 21.58 -3.47
CA TYR A 172 -3.66 20.95 -2.53
C TYR A 172 -3.44 21.46 -1.11
N ALA A 173 -4.51 21.52 -0.31
CA ALA A 173 -4.46 21.99 1.06
C ALA A 173 -5.37 21.13 1.94
N CYS A 174 -5.14 21.21 3.26
CA CYS A 174 -6.08 20.70 4.25
C CYS A 174 -7.40 21.51 4.23
N ARG A 175 -8.42 21.05 4.98
CA ARG A 175 -9.63 21.87 5.17
C ARG A 175 -9.30 23.16 5.93
N SER A 176 -10.18 24.15 5.85
CA SER A 176 -9.98 25.45 6.51
C SER A 176 -9.75 25.34 8.02
N SER A 177 -10.36 24.37 8.69
CA SER A 177 -10.19 24.09 10.13
C SER A 177 -8.99 23.18 10.46
N GLU A 178 -8.11 22.92 9.49
CA GLU A 178 -7.02 21.98 9.65
C GLU A 178 -5.68 22.57 9.22
N ARG A 179 -4.62 22.23 9.96
CA ARG A 179 -3.25 22.63 9.66
C ARG A 179 -2.49 21.53 8.93
N LEU A 180 -1.79 21.90 7.86
CA LEU A 180 -0.90 21.01 7.11
C LEU A 180 0.39 20.75 7.89
N LEU A 181 0.62 19.49 8.30
CA LEU A 181 1.82 19.07 9.00
C LEU A 181 2.89 18.52 8.05
N ALA A 182 2.49 17.61 7.16
CA ALA A 182 3.38 16.95 6.23
C ALA A 182 2.66 16.64 4.91
N PHE A 183 3.43 16.31 3.88
CA PHE A 183 2.87 15.84 2.61
C PHE A 183 3.79 14.84 1.92
N SER A 184 3.21 14.05 1.03
CA SER A 184 3.94 13.20 0.09
C SER A 184 3.30 13.28 -1.30
N THR A 185 4.07 12.94 -2.32
CA THR A 185 3.63 12.91 -3.71
C THR A 185 4.05 11.62 -4.36
N ALA A 186 3.15 11.00 -5.12
CA ALA A 186 3.42 9.77 -5.83
C ALA A 186 2.93 9.87 -7.29
N ILE A 187 3.70 9.30 -8.21
CA ILE A 187 3.31 9.13 -9.61
C ILE A 187 2.90 7.69 -9.83
N ALA A 188 1.79 7.47 -10.52
CA ALA A 188 1.29 6.14 -10.81
C ALA A 188 0.86 5.99 -12.27
N PHE A 189 1.18 4.84 -12.86
CA PHE A 189 0.95 4.50 -14.25
C PHE A 189 -0.13 3.41 -14.35
N ARG A 190 -1.22 3.70 -15.05
CA ARG A 190 -2.24 2.69 -15.36
C ARG A 190 -1.84 1.90 -16.60
N THR A 191 -0.96 0.93 -16.40
CA THR A 191 -0.51 -0.04 -17.40
C THR A 191 -0.74 -1.46 -16.90
N ARG A 192 -0.88 -2.41 -17.83
CA ARG A 192 -1.02 -3.83 -17.46
C ARG A 192 0.26 -4.38 -16.84
N THR A 193 1.41 -4.05 -17.44
CA THR A 193 2.75 -4.48 -17.01
C THR A 193 3.49 -3.35 -16.31
N ALA A 194 4.49 -3.71 -15.51
CA ALA A 194 5.36 -2.76 -14.84
C ALA A 194 6.01 -1.80 -15.85
N PRO A 195 5.99 -0.48 -15.60
CA PRO A 195 6.71 0.48 -16.44
C PRO A 195 8.21 0.19 -16.48
N SER A 196 8.83 0.38 -17.65
CA SER A 196 10.29 0.33 -17.78
C SER A 196 10.95 1.52 -17.05
N ALA A 197 12.24 1.39 -16.73
CA ALA A 197 13.01 2.47 -16.11
C ALA A 197 12.94 3.80 -16.89
N ALA A 198 12.97 3.73 -18.24
CA ALA A 198 12.81 4.90 -19.09
C ALA A 198 11.43 5.58 -18.92
N ARG A 199 10.35 4.79 -18.78
CA ARG A 199 9.01 5.34 -18.52
C ARG A 199 8.92 5.95 -17.12
N LEU A 200 9.51 5.33 -16.11
CA LEU A 200 9.58 5.91 -14.76
C LEU A 200 10.32 7.25 -14.76
N ALA A 201 11.43 7.35 -15.49
CA ALA A 201 12.23 8.57 -15.60
C ALA A 201 11.57 9.70 -16.43
N SER A 202 10.58 9.36 -17.26
CA SER A 202 9.92 10.31 -18.18
C SER A 202 9.08 11.38 -17.48
N ILE A 203 8.68 11.14 -16.23
CA ILE A 203 7.88 12.06 -15.43
C ILE A 203 8.55 12.24 -14.07
N ARG A 204 8.72 13.49 -13.65
CA ARG A 204 9.19 13.83 -12.30
C ARG A 204 8.22 14.79 -11.64
N ALA A 205 7.88 14.50 -10.39
CA ALA A 205 7.13 15.40 -9.53
C ALA A 205 8.05 15.95 -8.44
N SER A 206 7.97 17.25 -8.21
CA SER A 206 8.62 17.92 -7.08
C SER A 206 7.57 18.71 -6.32
N GLY A 207 7.34 18.35 -5.07
CA GLY A 207 6.42 19.06 -4.18
C GLY A 207 7.16 19.98 -3.21
N ARG A 208 6.53 21.10 -2.86
CA ARG A 208 6.96 21.97 -1.77
C ARG A 208 5.77 22.51 -1.01
N ARG A 209 5.96 22.83 0.26
CA ARG A 209 4.99 23.59 1.06
C ARG A 209 5.13 25.08 0.72
N VAL A 210 4.03 25.75 0.45
CA VAL A 210 3.95 27.21 0.27
C VAL A 210 2.83 27.71 1.17
N GLY A 211 3.17 28.31 2.32
CA GLY A 211 2.17 28.61 3.36
C GLY A 211 1.44 27.33 3.82
N GLY A 212 0.10 27.38 3.88
CA GLY A 212 -0.75 26.25 4.29
C GLY A 212 -1.09 25.22 3.20
N ARG A 213 -0.43 25.27 2.04
CA ARG A 213 -0.73 24.40 0.89
C ARG A 213 0.52 23.69 0.35
N VAL A 214 0.29 22.54 -0.26
CA VAL A 214 1.27 21.81 -1.07
C VAL A 214 1.15 22.30 -2.51
N VAL A 215 2.27 22.62 -3.13
CA VAL A 215 2.36 22.90 -4.57
C VAL A 215 3.31 21.89 -5.20
N VAL A 216 2.80 21.13 -6.16
CA VAL A 216 3.54 20.10 -6.88
C VAL A 216 3.74 20.55 -8.31
N THR A 217 5.00 20.66 -8.72
CA THR A 217 5.35 20.81 -10.13
C THR A 217 5.67 19.45 -10.70
N VAL A 218 5.00 19.09 -11.78
CA VAL A 218 5.27 17.90 -12.57
C VAL A 218 5.95 18.32 -13.86
N ARG A 219 7.04 17.65 -14.22
CA ARG A 219 7.79 17.83 -15.45
C ARG A 219 7.81 16.54 -16.25
N GLY A 220 7.82 16.67 -17.57
CA GLY A 220 7.84 15.54 -18.49
C GLY A 220 6.45 15.17 -19.02
N ARG A 221 6.41 14.24 -19.97
CA ARG A 221 5.20 13.89 -20.72
C ARG A 221 4.78 12.45 -20.41
N PRO A 222 3.50 12.19 -20.09
CA PRO A 222 2.95 10.84 -20.09
C PRO A 222 3.26 10.10 -21.39
N PRO A 223 3.73 8.83 -21.32
CA PRO A 223 3.85 8.00 -22.52
C PRO A 223 2.51 7.94 -23.26
N ALA A 224 2.55 7.97 -24.59
CA ALA A 224 1.35 7.93 -25.43
C ALA A 224 0.43 6.77 -25.03
N GLY A 225 -0.88 7.04 -24.95
CA GLY A 225 -1.90 6.06 -24.56
C GLY A 225 -1.85 5.60 -23.10
N THR A 226 -0.93 6.13 -22.27
CA THR A 226 -0.81 5.74 -20.86
C THR A 226 -1.49 6.77 -19.96
N ARG A 227 -2.47 6.33 -19.16
CA ARG A 227 -3.02 7.17 -18.09
C ARG A 227 -2.06 7.22 -16.92
N VAL A 228 -1.51 8.40 -16.67
CA VAL A 228 -0.63 8.67 -15.52
C VAL A 228 -1.36 9.57 -14.53
N GLU A 229 -1.20 9.27 -13.25
CA GLU A 229 -1.82 9.99 -12.14
C GLU A 229 -0.76 10.51 -11.17
N LEU A 230 -0.96 11.74 -10.72
CA LEU A 230 -0.30 12.29 -9.55
C LEU A 230 -1.23 12.11 -8.36
N GLN A 231 -0.73 11.54 -7.27
CA GLN A 231 -1.41 11.56 -5.99
C GLN A 231 -0.64 12.45 -5.01
N ILE A 232 -1.36 13.38 -4.38
CA ILE A 232 -0.86 14.24 -3.31
C ILE A 232 -1.52 13.79 -2.02
N LEU A 233 -0.73 13.35 -1.05
CA LEU A 233 -1.19 13.02 0.29
C LEU A 233 -0.76 14.14 1.24
N ALA A 234 -1.72 14.76 1.92
CA ALA A 234 -1.51 15.78 2.95
C ALA A 234 -1.88 15.19 4.31
N VAL A 235 -0.97 15.31 5.28
CA VAL A 235 -1.22 14.99 6.69
C VAL A 235 -1.67 16.26 7.39
N CYS A 236 -2.90 16.23 7.89
CA CYS A 236 -3.60 17.37 8.45
C CYS A 236 -3.90 17.13 9.93
N VAL A 237 -3.93 18.19 10.73
CA VAL A 237 -4.30 18.17 12.15
C VAL A 237 -5.36 19.22 12.44
N ARG A 238 -6.26 18.94 13.37
CA ARG A 238 -7.16 19.94 13.97
C ARG A 238 -6.59 20.42 15.28
#